data_AF-A0A3C0R6E7-F1
#
_entry.id   AF-A0A3C0R6E7-F1
#
_cell.length_a   1.000
_cell.length_b   1.000
_cell.length_c   1.000
_cell.angle_alpha   90.00
_cell.angle_beta   90.00
_cell.angle_gamma   90.00
#
_symmetry.space_group_name_H-M   'P 1'
#
loop_
_entity.id
_entity.type
_entity.pdbx_description
1 polymer ?
#
loop_
_entity_poly.entity_id
_entity_poly.type
_entity_poly.pdbx_seq_one_letter_code
_entity_poly.pdbx_strand_id
1 'polypeptide(L)' 'MSTVAEIREAIRQLPAEEAWQLAQELRDHLDALWDQQFEEDVQAGRLDAVIARAREEHASGKTRPMDEIIGDE' A
#
# COMPACT_ATOMS: atom_id res chain seq x y z
N MET A 1 -4.82 25.21 -13.74
CA MET A 1 -5.29 24.06 -12.95
C MET A 1 -6.24 23.29 -13.83
N SER A 2 -5.86 22.11 -14.29
CA SER A 2 -6.81 21.20 -14.95
C SER A 2 -7.62 20.47 -13.89
N THR A 3 -8.90 20.20 -14.18
CA THR A 3 -9.76 19.43 -13.28
C THR A 3 -9.45 17.94 -13.37
N VAL A 4 -9.83 17.16 -12.35
CA VAL A 4 -9.71 15.69 -12.39
C VAL A 4 -10.46 15.09 -13.58
N ALA A 5 -11.57 15.70 -14.00
CA ALA A 5 -12.33 15.28 -15.17
C ALA A 5 -11.52 15.48 -16.46
N GLU A 6 -10.86 16.63 -16.62
CA GLU A 6 -10.00 16.92 -17.77
C GLU A 6 -8.78 16.00 -17.82
N ILE A 7 -8.14 15.72 -16.67
CA ILE A 7 -7.01 14.77 -16.59
C ILE A 7 -7.46 13.36 -17.00
N ARG A 8 -8.62 12.90 -16.52
CA ARG A 8 -9.16 11.58 -16.90
C ARG A 8 -9.40 11.48 -18.40
N GLU A 9 -9.91 12.54 -19.01
CA GLU A 9 -10.12 12.54 -20.45
C GLU A 9 -8.80 12.56 -21.20
N ALA A 10 -7.82 13.35 -20.76
CA ALA A 10 -6.48 13.35 -21.36
C ALA A 10 -5.82 11.96 -21.32
N ILE A 11 -5.94 11.24 -20.20
CA ILE A 11 -5.41 9.87 -20.07
C ILE A 11 -6.04 8.92 -21.10
N ARG A 12 -7.33 9.06 -21.41
CA ARG A 12 -8.00 8.21 -22.42
C ARG A 12 -7.50 8.43 -23.84
N GLN A 13 -6.91 9.59 -24.12
CA GLN A 13 -6.38 9.93 -25.44
C GLN A 13 -4.92 9.52 -25.60
N LEU A 14 -4.27 9.00 -24.55
CA LEU A 14 -2.87 8.57 -24.60
C LEU A 14 -2.70 7.29 -25.43
N PRO A 15 -1.60 7.16 -26.18
CA PRO A 15 -1.13 5.87 -26.67
C PRO A 15 -0.93 4.88 -25.52
N ALA A 16 -1.12 3.58 -25.80
CA ALA A 16 -1.07 2.55 -24.77
C ALA A 16 0.25 2.53 -23.99
N GLU A 17 1.39 2.76 -24.66
CA GLU A 17 2.71 2.79 -24.01
C GLU A 17 2.83 3.96 -23.02
N GLU A 18 2.43 5.16 -23.43
CA GLU A 18 2.43 6.35 -22.56
C GLU A 18 1.44 6.20 -21.39
N ALA A 19 0.28 5.60 -21.64
CA ALA A 19 -0.70 5.31 -20.59
C ALA A 19 -0.13 4.33 -19.54
N TRP A 20 0.63 3.31 -19.98
CA TRP A 20 1.29 2.38 -19.07
C TRP A 20 2.41 3.03 -18.27
N GLN A 21 3.24 3.87 -18.90
CA GLN A 21 4.29 4.64 -18.22
C GLN A 21 3.68 5.55 -17.16
N LEU A 22 2.65 6.32 -17.52
CA LEU A 22 1.93 7.17 -16.58
C LEU A 22 1.30 6.38 -15.43
N ALA A 23 0.76 5.18 -15.70
CA ALA A 23 0.20 4.33 -14.66
C ALA A 23 1.27 3.85 -13.67
N GLN A 24 2.51 3.56 -14.12
CA GLN A 24 3.61 3.23 -13.21
C GLN A 24 3.96 4.44 -12.33
N GLU A 25 4.20 5.60 -12.93
CA GLU A 25 4.58 6.81 -12.20
C GLU A 25 3.51 7.26 -11.20
N LEU A 26 2.23 7.18 -11.58
CA LEU A 26 1.12 7.49 -10.68
C LEU A 26 1.06 6.51 -9.50
N ARG A 27 1.31 5.22 -9.74
CA ARG A 27 1.35 4.23 -8.67
C ARG A 27 2.49 4.54 -7.71
N ASP A 28 3.70 4.79 -8.22
CA ASP A 28 4.86 5.10 -7.38
C ASP A 28 4.63 6.37 -6.53
N HIS A 29 3.95 7.38 -7.09
CA HIS A 29 3.55 8.57 -6.35
C HIS A 29 2.54 8.26 -5.23
N LEU A 30 1.52 7.45 -5.52
CA LEU A 30 0.51 7.07 -4.53
C LEU A 30 1.09 6.18 -3.43
N ASP A 31 2.01 5.28 -3.79
CA ASP A 31 2.74 4.44 -2.84
C ASP A 31 3.57 5.31 -1.88
N ALA A 32 4.29 6.32 -2.40
CA ALA A 32 5.03 7.26 -1.56
C ALA A 32 4.15 8.09 -0.62
N LEU A 33 2.96 8.52 -1.08
CA LEU A 33 1.98 9.19 -0.21
C LEU A 33 1.43 8.26 0.87
N TRP A 34 1.24 6.99 0.53
CA TRP A 34 0.80 5.97 1.48
C TRP A 34 1.87 5.70 2.54
N ASP A 35 3.14 5.57 2.15
CA ASP A 35 4.27 5.43 3.07
C ASP A 35 4.32 6.58 4.07
N GLN A 36 4.21 7.82 3.58
CA GLN A 36 4.17 9.00 4.46
C GLN A 36 3.00 8.95 5.44
N GLN A 37 1.79 8.65 4.96
CA GLN A 37 0.62 8.57 5.83
C GLN A 37 0.77 7.45 6.87
N PHE A 38 1.35 6.32 6.48
CA PHE A 38 1.62 5.20 7.36
C PHE A 38 2.60 5.58 8.47
N GLU A 39 3.70 6.28 8.14
CA GLU A 39 4.65 6.79 9.13
C GLU A 39 3.98 7.76 10.12
N GLU A 40 3.13 8.68 9.63
CA GLU A 40 2.36 9.58 10.49
C GLU A 40 1.41 8.81 11.42
N ASP A 41 0.73 7.78 10.92
CA ASP A 41 -0.19 6.96 11.71
C ASP A 41 0.55 6.15 12.79
N VAL A 42 1.75 5.64 12.47
CA VAL A 42 2.65 5.00 13.43
C VAL A 42 3.07 5.99 14.52
N GLN A 43 3.52 7.19 14.14
CA GLN A 43 3.93 8.22 15.11
C GLN A 43 2.76 8.70 15.99
N ALA A 44 1.56 8.73 15.44
CA ALA A 44 0.34 9.08 16.17
C ALA A 44 -0.18 7.94 17.07
N GLY A 45 0.45 6.76 17.07
CA GLY A 45 0.03 5.59 17.87
C GLY A 45 -1.27 4.95 17.40
N ARG A 46 -1.74 5.26 16.18
CA ARG A 46 -3.03 4.74 15.67
C ARG A 46 -3.01 3.23 15.49
N LEU A 47 -1.83 2.66 15.25
CA LEU A 47 -1.64 1.23 15.02
C LEU A 47 -1.34 0.43 16.30
N ASP A 48 -1.18 1.10 17.44
CA ASP A 48 -0.75 0.48 18.70
C ASP A 48 -1.69 -0.64 19.16
N ALA A 49 -3.00 -0.42 19.06
CA ALA A 49 -4.00 -1.40 19.47
C ALA A 49 -3.92 -2.69 18.63
N VAL A 50 -3.71 -2.56 17.32
CA VAL A 50 -3.59 -3.71 16.41
C VAL A 50 -2.27 -4.44 16.65
N ILE A 51 -1.17 -3.72 16.90
CA ILE A 51 0.14 -4.29 17.25
C ILE A 51 0.04 -5.06 18.57
N ALA A 52 -0.60 -4.50 19.59
CA ALA A 52 -0.77 -5.15 20.88
C ALA A 52 -1.54 -6.47 20.74
N ARG A 53 -2.65 -6.45 19.99
CA ARG A 53 -3.43 -7.67 19.70
C ARG A 53 -2.60 -8.70 18.95
N ALA A 54 -1.87 -8.30 17.91
CA ALA A 54 -1.03 -9.22 17.13
C ALA A 54 0.04 -9.88 18.00
N ARG A 55 0.66 -9.13 18.93
CA ARG A 55 1.63 -9.67 19.89
C ARG A 55 1.00 -10.66 20.87
N GLU A 56 -0.20 -10.38 21.36
CA GLU A 56 -0.94 -11.30 22.24
C GLU A 56 -1.33 -12.60 21.52
N GLU A 57 -1.80 -12.50 20.27
CA GLU A 57 -2.14 -13.66 19.46
C GLU A 57 -0.92 -14.54 19.16
N HIS A 58 0.21 -13.92 18.85
CA HIS A 58 1.48 -14.63 18.69
C HIS A 58 1.92 -15.31 19.99
N ALA A 59 1.90 -14.60 21.12
CA ALA A 59 2.25 -15.15 22.43
C ALA A 59 1.31 -16.28 22.89
N SER A 60 0.04 -16.24 22.47
CA SER A 60 -0.95 -17.30 22.74
C SER A 60 -0.88 -18.48 21.77
N GLY A 61 0.12 -18.52 20.88
CA GLY A 61 0.35 -19.64 19.97
C GLY A 61 -0.65 -19.71 18.81
N LYS A 62 -1.32 -18.61 18.47
CA LYS A 62 -2.28 -18.54 17.36
C LYS A 62 -1.63 -18.28 16.00
N THR A 63 -0.31 -18.16 15.95
CA THR A 63 0.45 -18.02 14.71
C THR A 63 0.96 -19.37 14.23
N ARG A 64 1.08 -19.53 12.92
CA ARG A 64 1.72 -20.68 12.30
C ARG A 64 3.12 -20.28 11.81
N PRO A 65 4.12 -21.17 11.92
CA PRO A 65 5.41 -20.96 11.26
C PRO A 65 5.23 -20.70 9.76
N MET A 66 6.07 -19.83 9.20
CA MET A 66 6.00 -19.47 7.78
C MET A 66 6.33 -20.68 6.89
N ASP A 67 7.27 -21.51 7.33
CA ASP A 67 7.75 -22.70 6.61
C ASP A 67 6.62 -23.74 6.41
N GLU A 68 5.65 -23.81 7.33
CA GLU A 68 4.46 -24.66 7.17
C GLU A 68 3.51 -24.18 6.06
N ILE A 69 3.62 -22.92 5.63
CA ILE A 69 2.72 -22.29 4.67
C ILE A 69 3.34 -22.21 3.28
N ILE A 70 4.61 -21.80 3.20
CA ILE A 70 5.31 -21.63 1.92
C ILE A 70 5.95 -22.95 1.45
N GLY A 71 6.15 -23.91 2.36
CA GLY A 71 6.92 -25.13 2.11
C GLY A 71 8.42 -24.87 2.20
N ASP A 72 9.17 -25.87 2.66
CA ASP A 72 10.62 -25.90 2.47
C ASP A 72 10.87 -26.04 0.96
N GLU A 73 11.56 -25.08 0.35
CA GLU A 73 12.13 -25.27 -1.01
C GLU A 73 13.06 -26.50 -1.06
#